data_AF-M2TLW3-F1
#
_entry.id   AF-M2TLW3-F1
#
_cell.length_a   1.000
_cell.length_b   1.000
_cell.length_c   1.000
_cell.angle_alpha   90.00
_cell.angle_beta   90.00
_cell.angle_gamma   90.00
#
_symmetry.space_group_name_H-M   'P 1'
#
loop_
_entity.id
_entity.type
_entity.pdbx_description
1 polymer ?
#
loop_
_entity_poly.entity_id
_entity_poly.type
_entity_poly.pdbx_seq_one_letter_code
_entity_poly.pdbx_strand_id
1 'polypeptide(L)'
;MSDLTAFDIFFFAVIGILALLGLKRGFVSEILGLMAWVGGIVAVNLFFEDARRFALGFLDSETAAAVLAVIVLFFAAFLVLRGIASALGGRVKKSVVGPLDRLLGFGFGAVKGLLAVTLVWMLLILIFGFMPGGRPDWLADARSGPVVSMFAAEVRDFVADQSAVFDEEPEETGYDAGERDALDDLFEDAQGMMP
;
A
#
# COMPACT_ATOMS: atom_id res chain seq x y z
N MET A 1 14.41 -34.94 -9.78
CA MET A 1 13.53 -33.83 -10.19
C MET A 1 12.82 -33.39 -8.94
N SER A 2 13.02 -32.16 -8.45
CA SER A 2 12.22 -31.65 -7.32
C SER A 2 10.78 -31.46 -7.77
N ASP A 3 9.83 -32.04 -7.07
CA ASP A 3 8.41 -31.88 -7.39
C ASP A 3 7.97 -30.41 -7.18
N LEU A 4 6.86 -30.01 -7.80
CA LEU A 4 6.27 -28.69 -7.56
C LEU A 4 5.87 -28.55 -6.09
N THR A 5 6.39 -27.53 -5.42
CA THR A 5 6.03 -27.25 -4.03
C THR A 5 4.61 -26.68 -3.92
N ALA A 6 4.05 -26.68 -2.72
CA ALA A 6 2.77 -26.02 -2.46
C ALA A 6 2.82 -24.52 -2.83
N PHE A 7 3.97 -23.86 -2.63
CA PHE A 7 4.15 -22.47 -3.01
C PHE A 7 4.15 -22.29 -4.53
N ASP A 8 4.77 -23.20 -5.30
CA ASP A 8 4.77 -23.12 -6.76
C ASP A 8 3.35 -23.25 -7.34
N ILE A 9 2.54 -24.16 -6.78
CA ILE A 9 1.12 -24.31 -7.17
C ILE A 9 0.36 -23.02 -6.86
N PHE A 10 0.55 -22.46 -5.66
CA PHE A 10 -0.06 -21.19 -5.27
C PHE A 10 0.37 -20.04 -6.20
N PHE A 11 1.66 -19.91 -6.50
CA PHE A 11 2.23 -18.90 -7.37
C PHE A 11 1.56 -18.91 -8.75
N PHE A 12 1.53 -20.07 -9.42
CA PHE A 12 0.92 -20.18 -10.74
C PHE A 12 -0.60 -20.02 -10.70
N ALA A 13 -1.26 -20.50 -9.66
CA ALA A 13 -2.71 -20.35 -9.50
C ALA A 13 -3.10 -18.87 -9.37
N VAL A 14 -2.43 -18.11 -8.51
CA VAL A 14 -2.74 -16.69 -8.29
C VAL A 14 -2.48 -15.87 -9.56
N ILE A 15 -1.32 -16.05 -10.19
CA ILE A 15 -0.99 -15.34 -11.43
C ILE A 15 -1.96 -15.72 -12.54
N GLY A 16 -2.25 -17.01 -12.72
CA GLY A 16 -3.18 -17.49 -13.73
C GLY A 16 -4.60 -16.96 -13.52
N ILE A 17 -5.12 -17.01 -12.29
CA ILE A 17 -6.45 -16.48 -11.96
C ILE A 17 -6.52 -14.98 -12.21
N LEU A 18 -5.53 -14.21 -11.78
CA LEU A 18 -5.53 -12.75 -11.96
C LEU A 18 -5.33 -12.35 -13.43
N ALA A 19 -4.52 -13.08 -14.19
CA ALA A 19 -4.39 -12.91 -15.63
C ALA A 19 -5.71 -13.20 -16.36
N LEU A 20 -6.41 -14.28 -16.02
CA LEU A 20 -7.72 -14.61 -16.58
C LEU A 20 -8.81 -13.58 -16.20
N LEU A 21 -8.78 -13.08 -14.96
CA LEU A 21 -9.65 -11.98 -14.53
C LEU A 21 -9.37 -10.70 -15.32
N GLY A 22 -8.11 -10.38 -15.55
CA GLY A 22 -7.67 -9.26 -16.39
C GLY A 22 -8.11 -9.42 -17.85
N LEU A 23 -7.99 -10.62 -18.41
CA LEU A 23 -8.49 -10.95 -19.76
C LEU A 23 -10.01 -10.73 -19.87
N LYS A 24 -10.78 -11.12 -18.85
CA LYS A 24 -12.24 -10.94 -18.78
C LYS A 24 -12.62 -9.46 -18.64
N ARG A 25 -11.86 -8.71 -17.84
CA ARG A 25 -12.18 -7.31 -17.51
C ARG A 25 -11.71 -6.31 -18.56
N GLY A 26 -10.56 -6.55 -19.19
CA GLY A 26 -9.89 -5.63 -20.11
C GLY A 26 -8.97 -4.65 -19.39
N PHE A 27 -7.87 -4.25 -20.04
CA PHE A 27 -6.86 -3.34 -19.51
C PHE A 27 -7.43 -1.98 -19.10
N VAL A 28 -8.27 -1.39 -19.95
CA VAL A 28 -8.89 -0.08 -19.67
C VAL A 28 -9.76 -0.15 -18.42
N SER A 29 -10.52 -1.22 -18.25
CA SER A 29 -11.34 -1.39 -17.04
C SER A 29 -10.49 -1.56 -15.79
N GLU A 30 -9.32 -2.19 -15.90
CA GLU A 30 -8.38 -2.39 -14.81
C GLU A 30 -7.71 -1.06 -14.40
N ILE A 31 -7.19 -0.28 -15.36
CA ILE A 31 -6.59 1.03 -15.09
C ILE A 31 -7.61 2.01 -14.53
N LEU A 32 -8.79 2.13 -15.16
CA LEU A 32 -9.82 3.05 -14.66
C LEU A 32 -10.32 2.63 -13.27
N GLY A 33 -10.28 1.34 -12.95
CA GLY A 33 -10.55 0.84 -11.60
C GLY A 33 -9.51 1.29 -10.57
N LEU A 34 -8.22 1.30 -10.94
CA LEU A 34 -7.16 1.85 -10.08
C LEU A 34 -7.28 3.37 -9.94
N MET A 35 -7.61 4.07 -11.03
CA MET A 35 -7.86 5.52 -10.99
C MET A 35 -9.06 5.87 -10.11
N ALA A 36 -10.09 5.02 -10.05
CA ALA A 36 -11.20 5.20 -9.10
C ALA A 36 -10.73 5.11 -7.64
N TRP A 37 -9.77 4.23 -7.34
CA TRP A 37 -9.14 4.12 -6.02
C TRP A 37 -8.37 5.39 -5.66
N VAL A 38 -7.52 5.88 -6.58
CA VAL A 38 -6.80 7.16 -6.44
C VAL A 38 -7.78 8.31 -6.25
N GLY A 39 -8.85 8.37 -7.04
CA GLY A 39 -9.89 9.39 -6.90
C GLY A 39 -10.60 9.35 -5.54
N GLY A 40 -10.77 8.17 -4.94
CA GLY A 40 -11.26 8.04 -3.57
C GLY A 40 -10.31 8.65 -2.53
N ILE A 41 -9.01 8.41 -2.66
CA ILE A 41 -7.98 9.02 -1.80
C ILE A 41 -7.96 10.54 -1.98
N VAL A 42 -8.02 11.02 -3.23
CA VAL A 42 -8.08 12.46 -3.52
C VAL A 42 -9.33 13.10 -2.91
N ALA A 43 -10.48 12.44 -2.99
CA ALA A 43 -11.71 12.93 -2.36
C ALA A 43 -11.57 13.03 -0.83
N VAL A 44 -10.95 12.04 -0.19
CA VAL A 44 -10.63 12.13 1.25
C VAL A 44 -9.71 13.33 1.50
N ASN A 45 -8.60 13.44 0.76
CA ASN A 45 -7.63 14.52 0.97
C ASN A 45 -8.26 15.93 0.86
N LEU A 46 -9.15 16.13 -0.13
CA LEU A 46 -9.78 17.42 -0.38
C LEU A 46 -10.91 17.76 0.59
N PHE A 47 -11.72 16.78 1.00
CA PHE A 47 -12.98 17.02 1.72
C PHE A 47 -13.00 16.50 3.16
N PHE A 48 -11.88 15.96 3.66
CA PHE A 48 -11.82 15.33 4.99
C PHE A 48 -12.28 16.27 6.12
N GLU A 49 -11.79 17.51 6.15
CA GLU A 49 -12.10 18.46 7.23
C GLU A 49 -13.59 18.80 7.28
N ASP A 50 -14.19 19.10 6.12
CA ASP A 50 -15.62 19.43 6.01
C ASP A 50 -16.49 18.23 6.38
N ALA A 51 -16.16 17.03 5.87
CA ALA A 51 -16.89 15.82 6.19
C ALA A 51 -16.75 15.42 7.66
N ARG A 52 -15.57 15.60 8.28
CA ARG A 52 -15.37 15.35 9.71
C ARG A 52 -16.21 16.29 10.56
N ARG A 53 -16.22 17.59 10.26
CA ARG A 53 -17.05 18.59 10.97
C ARG A 53 -18.52 18.28 10.85
N PHE A 54 -18.97 17.87 9.66
CA PHE A 54 -20.34 17.43 9.46
C PHE A 54 -20.67 16.19 10.31
N ALA A 55 -19.78 15.19 10.35
CA ALA A 55 -19.94 13.98 11.13
C ALA A 55 -19.98 14.23 12.65
N LEU A 56 -19.24 15.23 13.14
CA LEU A 56 -19.30 15.69 14.54
C LEU A 56 -20.67 16.25 14.96
N GLY A 57 -21.51 16.64 14.00
CA GLY A 57 -22.91 16.99 14.29
C GLY A 57 -23.77 15.80 14.71
N PHE A 58 -23.31 14.57 14.47
CA PHE A 58 -24.01 13.32 14.77
C PHE A 58 -23.25 12.39 15.73
N LEU A 59 -21.96 12.62 15.91
CA LEU A 59 -21.06 11.77 16.70
C LEU A 59 -20.27 12.64 17.68
N ASP A 60 -20.26 12.24 18.95
CA ASP A 60 -19.54 12.97 19.99
C ASP A 60 -18.02 12.67 20.01
N SER A 61 -17.59 11.58 19.36
CA SER A 61 -16.18 11.18 19.30
C SER A 61 -15.49 11.70 18.04
N GLU A 62 -14.42 12.49 18.21
CA GLU A 62 -13.59 12.98 17.11
C GLU A 62 -12.99 11.86 16.26
N THR A 63 -12.51 10.80 16.90
CA THR A 63 -11.95 9.63 16.20
C THR A 63 -13.03 8.93 15.37
N ALA A 64 -14.23 8.73 15.94
CA ALA A 64 -15.33 8.10 15.22
C ALA A 64 -15.78 8.96 14.02
N ALA A 65 -15.87 10.28 14.19
CA ALA A 65 -16.21 11.22 13.13
C ALA A 65 -15.16 11.23 12.01
N ALA A 66 -13.87 11.21 12.35
CA ALA A 66 -12.77 11.15 11.39
C ALA A 66 -12.81 9.85 10.57
N VAL A 67 -12.96 8.70 11.24
CA VAL A 67 -13.07 7.40 10.57
C VAL A 67 -14.29 7.36 9.66
N LEU A 68 -15.44 7.84 10.13
CA LEU A 68 -16.66 7.90 9.32
C LEU A 68 -16.47 8.78 8.08
N ALA A 69 -15.85 9.96 8.24
CA ALA A 69 -15.57 10.87 7.12
C ALA A 69 -14.71 10.21 6.05
N VAL A 70 -13.62 9.54 6.44
CA VAL A 70 -12.75 8.81 5.51
C VAL A 70 -13.53 7.72 4.78
N ILE A 71 -14.27 6.87 5.51
CA ILE A 71 -15.04 5.77 4.92
C ILE A 71 -16.07 6.32 3.92
N VAL A 72 -16.89 7.28 4.33
CA VAL A 72 -17.97 7.82 3.50
C VAL A 72 -17.41 8.50 2.26
N LEU A 73 -16.42 9.39 2.39
CA LEU A 73 -15.81 10.08 1.25
C LEU A 73 -15.15 9.10 0.28
N PHE A 74 -14.33 8.20 0.81
CA PHE A 74 -13.62 7.23 -0.02
C PHE A 74 -14.60 6.36 -0.80
N PHE A 75 -15.55 5.71 -0.12
CA PHE A 75 -16.47 4.79 -0.77
C PHE A 75 -17.47 5.51 -1.68
N ALA A 76 -17.96 6.70 -1.32
CA ALA A 76 -18.85 7.46 -2.19
C ALA A 76 -18.15 7.82 -3.52
N ALA A 77 -16.96 8.40 -3.46
CA ALA A 77 -16.19 8.76 -4.64
C ALA A 77 -15.77 7.50 -5.43
N PHE A 78 -15.25 6.48 -4.73
CA PHE A 78 -14.81 5.23 -5.34
C PHE A 78 -15.95 4.55 -6.10
N LEU A 79 -17.15 4.41 -5.51
CA LEU A 79 -18.27 3.73 -6.15
C LEU A 79 -18.75 4.47 -7.40
N VAL A 80 -18.84 5.80 -7.35
CA VAL A 80 -19.21 6.62 -8.51
C VAL A 80 -18.18 6.47 -9.63
N LEU A 81 -16.90 6.68 -9.33
CA LEU A 81 -15.82 6.56 -10.32
C LEU A 81 -15.71 5.13 -10.86
N ARG A 82 -15.89 4.12 -10.01
CA ARG A 82 -15.88 2.71 -10.41
C ARG A 82 -17.04 2.37 -11.34
N GLY A 83 -18.21 2.96 -11.13
CA GLY A 83 -19.35 2.86 -12.04
C GLY A 83 -19.02 3.41 -13.42
N ILE A 84 -18.48 4.63 -13.47
CA ILE A 84 -18.03 5.28 -14.71
C ILE A 84 -16.95 4.45 -15.41
N ALA A 85 -15.93 4.01 -14.68
CA ALA A 85 -14.86 3.14 -15.16
C ALA A 85 -15.40 1.86 -15.82
N SER A 86 -16.39 1.23 -15.19
CA SER A 86 -17.03 0.01 -15.70
C SER A 86 -17.78 0.26 -16.99
N ALA A 87 -18.50 1.38 -17.08
CA ALA A 87 -19.22 1.77 -18.30
C ALA A 87 -18.25 2.04 -19.46
N LEU A 88 -17.18 2.79 -19.22
CA LEU A 88 -16.14 3.10 -20.22
C LEU A 88 -15.41 1.83 -20.68
N GLY A 89 -14.93 1.01 -19.75
CA GLY A 89 -14.29 -0.26 -20.09
C GLY A 89 -15.23 -1.21 -20.86
N GLY A 90 -16.52 -1.19 -20.53
CA GLY A 90 -17.54 -1.91 -21.28
C GLY A 90 -17.68 -1.47 -22.74
N ARG A 91 -17.54 -0.16 -23.02
CA ARG A 91 -17.56 0.39 -24.39
C ARG A 91 -16.33 -0.01 -25.18
N VAL A 92 -15.13 0.09 -24.60
CA VAL A 92 -13.87 -0.30 -25.25
C VAL A 92 -13.91 -1.77 -25.69
N LYS A 93 -14.40 -2.66 -24.82
CA LYS A 93 -14.51 -4.09 -25.12
C LYS A 93 -15.46 -4.43 -26.27
N LYS A 94 -16.41 -3.56 -26.61
CA LYS A 94 -17.36 -3.74 -27.73
C LYS A 94 -16.85 -3.14 -29.05
N SER A 95 -15.72 -2.44 -29.02
CA SER A 95 -15.11 -1.82 -30.18
C SER A 95 -14.13 -2.76 -30.90
N VAL A 96 -13.59 -2.31 -32.03
CA VAL A 96 -12.59 -3.03 -32.84
C VAL A 96 -11.30 -3.33 -32.04
N VAL A 97 -10.94 -2.47 -31.08
CA VAL A 97 -9.76 -2.68 -30.22
C VAL A 97 -10.03 -3.60 -29.02
N GLY A 98 -11.26 -4.10 -28.86
CA GLY A 98 -11.65 -4.95 -27.74
C GLY A 98 -10.76 -6.19 -27.52
N PRO A 99 -10.34 -6.93 -28.57
CA PRO A 99 -9.41 -8.06 -28.39
C PRO A 99 -8.06 -7.63 -27.83
N LEU A 100 -7.50 -6.52 -28.32
CA LEU A 100 -6.23 -5.98 -27.83
C LEU A 100 -6.34 -5.53 -26.36
N ASP A 101 -7.43 -4.85 -26.00
CA ASP A 101 -7.72 -4.45 -24.61
C ASP A 101 -7.78 -5.65 -23.66
N ARG A 102 -8.34 -6.78 -24.10
CA ARG A 102 -8.37 -8.02 -23.31
C ARG A 102 -6.98 -8.65 -23.18
N LEU A 103 -6.19 -8.71 -24.25
CA LEU A 103 -4.82 -9.26 -24.21
C LEU A 103 -3.91 -8.42 -23.29
N LEU A 104 -3.99 -7.10 -23.38
CA LEU A 104 -3.32 -6.20 -22.44
C LEU A 104 -3.84 -6.40 -21.01
N GLY A 105 -5.15 -6.64 -20.86
CA GLY A 105 -5.76 -6.97 -19.58
C GLY A 105 -5.20 -8.26 -18.98
N PHE A 106 -4.95 -9.28 -19.80
CA PHE A 106 -4.30 -10.53 -19.37
C PHE A 106 -2.89 -10.27 -18.85
N GLY A 107 -2.07 -9.53 -19.61
CA GLY A 107 -0.72 -9.17 -19.18
C GLY A 107 -0.71 -8.34 -17.90
N PHE A 108 -1.59 -7.34 -17.82
CA PHE A 108 -1.75 -6.52 -16.62
C PHE A 108 -2.20 -7.34 -15.40
N GLY A 109 -3.13 -8.27 -15.60
CA GLY A 109 -3.57 -9.22 -14.58
C GLY A 109 -2.45 -10.14 -14.10
N ALA A 110 -1.59 -10.60 -15.01
CA ALA A 110 -0.42 -11.41 -14.66
C ALA A 110 0.59 -10.61 -13.82
N VAL A 111 0.88 -9.35 -14.21
CA VAL A 111 1.75 -8.44 -13.44
C VAL A 111 1.17 -8.20 -12.04
N LYS A 112 -0.13 -7.93 -11.93
CA LYS A 112 -0.80 -7.78 -10.63
C LYS A 112 -0.75 -9.06 -9.79
N GLY A 113 -0.88 -10.22 -10.42
CA GLY A 113 -0.72 -11.49 -9.73
C GLY A 113 0.69 -11.72 -9.22
N LEU A 114 1.69 -11.36 -10.01
CA LEU A 114 3.08 -11.41 -9.60
C LEU A 114 3.34 -10.49 -8.40
N LEU A 115 2.87 -9.24 -8.47
CA LEU A 115 2.94 -8.31 -7.33
C LEU A 115 2.24 -8.87 -6.09
N ALA A 116 1.04 -9.43 -6.23
CA ALA A 116 0.30 -10.03 -5.11
C ALA A 116 1.08 -11.18 -4.47
N VAL A 117 1.65 -12.08 -5.28
CA VAL A 117 2.46 -13.20 -4.75
C VAL A 117 3.75 -12.69 -4.10
N THR A 118 4.38 -11.65 -4.64
CA THR A 118 5.55 -10.99 -4.02
C THR A 118 5.23 -10.43 -2.65
N LEU A 119 4.10 -9.73 -2.50
CA LEU A 119 3.66 -9.21 -1.20
C LEU A 119 3.37 -10.34 -0.21
N VAL A 120 2.72 -11.43 -0.66
CA VAL A 120 2.49 -12.63 0.17
C VAL A 120 3.81 -13.27 0.58
N TRP A 121 4.76 -13.41 -0.33
CA TRP A 121 6.09 -13.95 -0.04
C TRP A 121 6.83 -13.11 1.00
N MET A 122 6.82 -11.78 0.87
CA MET A 122 7.39 -10.88 1.86
C MET A 122 6.73 -11.05 3.23
N LEU A 123 5.41 -11.15 3.26
CA LEU A 123 4.65 -11.39 4.50
C LEU A 123 5.01 -12.75 5.11
N LEU A 124 5.14 -13.81 4.32
CA LEU A 124 5.53 -15.14 4.80
C LEU A 124 6.96 -15.13 5.36
N ILE A 125 7.92 -14.50 4.67
CA ILE A 125 9.28 -14.35 5.18
C ILE A 125 9.28 -13.59 6.50
N LEU A 126 8.50 -12.51 6.60
CA LEU A 126 8.37 -11.73 7.83
C LEU A 126 7.83 -12.59 8.98
N ILE A 127 6.73 -13.30 8.77
CA ILE A 127 6.10 -14.17 9.78
C ILE A 127 7.04 -15.28 10.23
N PHE A 128 7.64 -16.03 9.28
CA PHE A 128 8.56 -17.13 9.62
C PHE A 128 9.91 -16.63 10.16
N GLY A 129 10.27 -15.37 9.92
CA GLY A 129 11.43 -14.73 10.55
C GLY A 129 11.30 -14.63 12.08
N PHE A 130 10.07 -14.53 12.59
CA PHE A 130 9.81 -14.48 14.04
C PHE A 130 9.58 -15.86 14.66
N MET A 131 9.53 -16.94 13.87
CA MET A 131 9.15 -18.27 14.36
C MET A 131 10.39 -19.14 14.66
N PRO A 132 10.46 -19.79 15.84
CA PRO A 132 11.51 -20.76 16.12
C PRO A 132 11.33 -21.99 15.21
N GLY A 133 12.29 -22.22 14.31
CA GLY A 133 12.21 -23.25 13.27
C GLY A 133 12.47 -22.72 11.86
N GLY A 134 12.44 -21.40 11.66
CA GLY A 134 12.78 -20.77 10.37
C GLY A 134 11.73 -21.04 9.27
N ARG A 135 12.19 -21.01 8.02
CA ARG A 135 11.32 -21.14 6.84
C ARG A 135 11.02 -22.62 6.57
N PRO A 136 9.76 -23.00 6.31
CA PRO A 136 9.41 -24.39 6.00
C PRO A 136 9.87 -24.81 4.61
N ASP A 137 10.10 -26.11 4.41
CA ASP A 137 10.64 -26.70 3.17
C ASP A 137 9.83 -26.32 1.92
N TRP A 138 8.50 -26.31 2.00
CA TRP A 138 7.63 -25.93 0.88
C TRP A 138 7.80 -24.47 0.41
N LEU A 139 8.39 -23.62 1.26
CA LEU A 139 8.72 -22.22 0.95
C LEU A 139 10.19 -22.07 0.56
N ALA A 140 11.10 -22.79 1.25
CA ALA A 140 12.53 -22.75 1.00
C ALA A 140 12.92 -23.39 -0.34
N ASP A 141 12.29 -24.51 -0.70
CA ASP A 141 12.58 -25.29 -1.90
C ASP A 141 11.75 -24.87 -3.12
N ALA A 142 10.95 -23.80 -2.99
CA ALA A 142 10.08 -23.34 -4.05
C ALA A 142 10.87 -22.89 -5.29
N ARG A 143 10.54 -23.45 -6.46
CA ARG A 143 11.22 -23.11 -7.72
C ARG A 143 10.95 -21.68 -8.17
N SER A 144 9.78 -21.15 -7.84
CA SER A 144 9.39 -19.76 -8.04
C SER A 144 10.05 -18.80 -7.04
N GLY A 145 10.68 -19.32 -5.98
CA GLY A 145 11.35 -18.54 -4.93
C GLY A 145 12.35 -17.50 -5.46
N PRO A 146 13.31 -17.86 -6.36
CA PRO A 146 14.24 -16.89 -6.93
C PRO A 146 13.53 -15.74 -7.67
N VAL A 147 12.54 -16.04 -8.50
CA VAL A 147 11.77 -15.02 -9.25
C VAL A 147 11.09 -14.07 -8.28
N VAL A 148 10.34 -14.59 -7.31
CA VAL A 148 9.60 -13.75 -6.35
C VAL A 148 10.54 -12.94 -5.46
N SER A 149 11.68 -13.52 -5.06
CA SER A 149 12.68 -12.85 -4.23
C SER A 149 13.34 -11.65 -4.91
N MET A 150 13.53 -11.69 -6.24
CA MET A 150 14.02 -10.55 -7.03
C MET A 150 13.04 -9.39 -6.96
N PHE A 151 11.76 -9.62 -7.29
CA PHE A 151 10.74 -8.57 -7.17
C PHE A 151 10.56 -8.09 -5.73
N ALA A 152 10.69 -8.98 -4.75
CA ALA A 152 10.63 -8.60 -3.34
C ALA A 152 11.80 -7.71 -2.94
N ALA A 153 12.99 -7.87 -3.54
CA ALA A 153 14.12 -6.99 -3.31
C ALA A 153 13.82 -5.58 -3.84
N GLU A 154 13.38 -5.47 -5.09
CA GLU A 154 12.99 -4.19 -5.70
C GLU A 154 11.90 -3.47 -4.89
N VAL A 155 10.90 -4.20 -4.39
CA VAL A 155 9.86 -3.60 -3.53
C VAL A 155 10.43 -3.11 -2.21
N ARG A 156 11.33 -3.88 -1.58
CA ARG A 156 11.97 -3.45 -0.32
C ARG A 156 12.85 -2.22 -0.53
N ASP A 157 13.62 -2.20 -1.61
CA ASP A 157 14.53 -1.10 -1.92
C ASP A 157 13.72 0.18 -2.20
N PHE A 158 12.63 0.09 -2.97
CA PHE A 158 11.70 1.20 -3.15
C PHE A 158 11.12 1.71 -1.81
N VAL A 159 10.73 0.82 -0.91
CA VAL A 159 10.22 1.22 0.41
C VAL A 159 11.32 1.86 1.26
N ALA A 160 12.55 1.34 1.23
CA ALA A 160 13.69 1.89 1.98
C ALA A 160 14.06 3.30 1.50
N ASP A 161 14.03 3.54 0.19
CA ASP A 161 14.23 4.87 -0.39
C ASP A 161 13.15 5.86 0.08
N GLN A 162 11.90 5.41 0.21
CA GLN A 162 10.82 6.25 0.72
C GLN A 162 10.95 6.49 2.23
N SER A 163 11.33 5.49 3.03
CA SER A 163 11.51 5.68 4.48
C SER A 163 12.66 6.63 4.79
N ALA A 164 13.74 6.61 4.01
CA ALA A 164 14.84 7.56 4.16
C ALA A 164 14.41 9.04 3.98
N VAL A 165 13.33 9.31 3.25
CA VAL A 165 12.73 10.65 3.12
C VAL A 165 11.91 11.04 4.35
N PHE A 166 11.33 10.07 5.07
CA PHE A 166 10.59 10.30 6.31
C PHE A 166 11.49 10.28 7.56
N ASP A 167 12.65 9.64 7.47
CA ASP A 167 13.70 9.57 8.49
C ASP A 167 14.71 10.74 8.39
N GLU A 168 14.45 11.76 7.55
CA GLU A 168 14.97 13.11 7.81
C GLU A 168 14.31 13.62 9.11
N GLU A 169 14.76 13.08 10.25
CA GLU A 169 14.50 13.69 11.53
C GLU A 169 14.97 15.14 11.43
N PRO A 170 14.18 16.14 11.89
CA PRO A 170 14.78 17.44 12.15
C PRO A 170 15.97 17.15 13.06
N GLU A 171 17.18 17.57 12.66
CA GLU A 171 18.35 17.55 13.53
C GLU A 171 17.84 17.89 14.92
N GLU A 172 17.95 16.95 15.85
CA GLU A 172 17.57 17.17 17.23
C GLU A 172 18.32 18.45 17.61
N THR A 173 17.63 19.59 17.69
CA THR A 173 18.19 20.83 18.23
C THR A 173 18.29 20.62 19.74
N GLY A 174 19.00 19.57 20.13
CA GLY A 174 19.58 19.44 21.43
C GLY A 174 20.59 20.57 21.52
N TYR A 175 20.37 21.42 22.51
CA TYR A 175 21.24 22.55 22.84
C TYR A 175 22.71 22.18 22.62
N ASP A 176 23.42 23.02 21.87
CA ASP A 176 24.86 22.83 21.68
C ASP A 176 25.57 22.86 23.05
N ALA A 177 26.82 22.39 23.10
CA ALA A 177 27.55 22.32 24.36
C ALA A 177 27.62 23.66 25.13
N GLY A 178 27.70 24.79 24.42
CA GLY A 178 27.66 26.13 24.98
C GLY A 178 26.25 26.60 25.34
N GLU A 179 25.21 26.17 24.63
CA GLU A 179 23.82 26.42 25.04
C GLU A 179 23.44 25.62 26.30
N ARG A 180 23.99 24.41 26.46
CA ARG A 180 23.86 23.61 27.70
C ARG A 180 24.55 24.29 28.88
N ASP A 181 25.76 24.79 28.67
CA ASP A 181 26.53 25.54 29.68
C ASP A 181 25.75 26.80 30.10
N ALA A 182 25.18 27.53 29.12
CA ALA A 182 24.35 28.71 29.41
C ALA A 182 23.06 28.38 30.16
N LEU A 183 22.47 27.21 29.94
CA LEU A 183 21.30 26.76 30.70
C LEU A 183 21.68 26.35 32.13
N ASP A 184 22.81 25.66 32.30
CA ASP A 184 23.31 25.29 33.62
C ASP A 184 23.64 26.53 34.46
N ASP A 185 24.28 27.55 33.86
CA ASP A 185 24.53 28.86 34.48
C ASP A 185 23.21 29.54 34.91
N LEU A 186 22.18 29.52 34.04
CA LEU A 186 20.87 30.09 34.35
C LEU A 186 20.16 29.35 35.49
N PHE A 187 20.30 28.03 35.58
CA PHE A 187 19.72 27.23 36.66
C PHE A 187 20.47 27.42 37.99
N GLU A 188 21.78 27.61 37.95
CA GLU A 188 22.60 27.89 39.12
C GLU A 188 22.30 29.28 39.70
N ASP A 189 22.18 30.29 38.84
CA ASP A 189 21.75 31.65 39.22
C ASP A 189 20.33 31.65 39.82
N ALA A 190 19.40 30.92 39.22
CA ALA A 190 18.01 30.83 39.69
C ALA A 190 17.89 30.11 41.06
N GLN A 191 18.72 29.11 41.31
CA GLN A 191 18.76 28.41 42.60
C GLN A 191 19.43 29.24 43.70
N GLY A 192 20.42 30.07 43.33
CA GLY A 192 21.05 31.04 44.25
C GLY A 192 20.15 32.21 44.66
N MET A 193 19.07 32.48 43.91
CA MET A 193 18.10 33.55 44.20
C MET A 193 16.90 33.11 45.05
N MET A 194 16.75 31.82 45.34
CA MET A 194 15.70 31.33 46.25
C MET A 194 16.21 31.35 47.71
N PRO A 195 15.59 32.13 48.61
CA PRO A 195 16.04 32.32 49.99
C PRO A 195 15.81 31.12 50.91
#